data_AF-A0A2V8X8C9-F1
#
_entry.id   AF-A0A2V8X8C9-F1
#
_cell.length_a   1.000
_cell.length_b   1.000
_cell.length_c   1.000
_cell.angle_alpha   90.00
_cell.angle_beta   90.00
_cell.angle_gamma   90.00
#
_symmetry.space_group_name_H-M   'P 1'
#
loop_
_entity.id
_entity.type
_entity.pdbx_description
1 polymer ?
#
loop_
_entity_poly.entity_id
_entity_poly.type
_entity_poly.pdbx_seq_one_letter_code
_entity_poly.pdbx_strand_id
1 'polypeptide(L)' 'MPDQSALRPGVFLDRDGTVAEEVGYLNHASRFRIFLFAAAAIRRLNKANFRVIVVTNQSGVGRGYFSECLVHK' A
#
# COMPACT_ATOMS: atom_id res chain seq x y z
N MET A 1 -22.75 25.20 -0.40
CA MET A 1 -22.14 24.06 -1.11
C MET A 1 -20.65 24.25 -1.04
N PRO A 2 -19.86 23.30 -0.50
CA PRO A 2 -18.41 23.45 -0.50
C PRO A 2 -17.92 23.55 -1.95
N ASP A 3 -16.90 24.36 -2.14
CA ASP A 3 -16.25 24.59 -3.43
C ASP A 3 -15.77 23.25 -4.03
N GLN A 4 -16.36 22.85 -5.16
CA GLN A 4 -16.01 21.61 -5.85
C GLN A 4 -14.64 21.69 -6.56
N SER A 5 -13.99 22.87 -6.56
CA SER A 5 -12.68 23.09 -7.21
C SER A 5 -11.49 22.47 -6.49
N ALA A 6 -11.67 21.89 -5.28
CA ALA A 6 -10.58 21.38 -4.45
C ALA A 6 -10.59 19.86 -4.19
N LEU A 7 -11.44 19.07 -4.85
CA LEU A 7 -11.43 17.61 -4.68
C LEU A 7 -10.33 16.98 -5.54
N ARG A 8 -9.30 16.41 -4.89
CA ARG A 8 -8.25 15.66 -5.56
C ARG A 8 -8.70 14.22 -5.81
N PRO A 9 -8.58 13.68 -7.03
CA PRO A 9 -8.92 12.29 -7.30
C PRO A 9 -8.00 11.35 -6.51
N GLY A 10 -8.56 10.26 -6.01
CA GLY A 10 -7.83 9.25 -5.24
C GLY A 10 -7.46 8.03 -6.10
N VAL A 11 -6.30 7.43 -5.84
CA VAL A 11 -5.93 6.12 -6.36
C VAL A 11 -5.64 5.21 -5.18
N PHE A 12 -6.41 4.15 -5.05
CA PHE A 12 -6.26 3.14 -4.01
C PHE A 12 -5.44 1.97 -4.58
N LEU A 13 -4.38 1.59 -3.87
CA LEU A 13 -3.49 0.51 -4.27
C LEU A 13 -3.47 -0.56 -3.18
N ASP A 14 -3.49 -1.83 -3.57
CA ASP A 14 -3.09 -2.89 -2.65
C ASP A 14 -1.57 -2.85 -2.39
N ARG A 15 -1.12 -3.48 -1.30
CA ARG A 15 0.29 -3.61 -0.97
C ARG A 15 0.89 -4.86 -1.60
N ASP A 16 0.40 -6.03 -1.20
CA ASP A 16 0.99 -7.33 -1.55
C ASP A 16 0.52 -7.75 -2.94
N GLY A 17 1.42 -8.21 -3.80
CA GLY A 17 1.16 -8.49 -5.22
C GLY A 17 0.97 -7.25 -6.11
N THR A 18 0.96 -6.03 -5.56
CA THR A 18 0.75 -4.77 -6.31
C THR A 18 1.91 -3.79 -6.16
N VAL A 19 2.20 -3.34 -4.94
CA VAL A 19 3.35 -2.46 -4.65
C VAL A 19 4.58 -3.29 -4.29
N ALA A 20 4.36 -4.39 -3.58
CA ALA A 20 5.38 -5.34 -3.16
C ALA A 20 5.08 -6.75 -3.68
N GLU A 21 6.10 -7.60 -3.71
CA GLU A 21 5.97 -9.02 -4.08
C GLU A 21 5.04 -9.76 -3.11
N GLU A 22 4.13 -10.58 -3.64
CA GLU A 22 3.27 -11.46 -2.86
C GLU A 22 4.08 -12.66 -2.35
N VAL A 23 4.09 -12.86 -1.03
CA VAL A 23 4.87 -13.94 -0.39
C VAL A 23 4.03 -14.79 0.58
N GLY A 24 2.70 -14.72 0.43
CA GLY A 24 1.73 -15.28 1.37
C GLY A 24 1.67 -14.42 2.63
N TYR A 25 1.95 -15.02 3.78
CA TYR A 25 2.04 -14.26 5.03
C TYR A 25 3.41 -13.61 5.15
N LEU A 26 3.45 -12.28 4.99
CA LEU A 26 4.61 -11.46 5.27
C LEU A 26 4.86 -11.42 6.80
N ASN A 27 5.44 -12.49 7.32
CA ASN A 27 5.73 -12.70 8.73
C ASN A 27 7.12 -12.22 9.17
N HIS A 28 7.92 -11.69 8.24
CA HIS A 28 9.22 -11.08 8.50
C HIS A 28 9.44 -9.88 7.58
N ALA A 29 9.86 -8.73 8.14
CA ALA A 29 10.11 -7.51 7.37
C ALA A 29 11.21 -7.69 6.30
N SER A 30 12.17 -8.58 6.52
CA SER A 30 13.23 -8.90 5.55
C SER A 30 12.71 -9.54 4.25
N ARG A 31 11.47 -10.03 4.24
CA ARG A 31 10.82 -10.58 3.04
C ARG A 31 10.06 -9.52 2.24
N PHE A 32 9.96 -8.29 2.77
CA PHE A 32 9.26 -7.20 2.09
C PHE A 32 10.11 -6.66 0.93
N ARG A 33 9.63 -6.88 -0.30
CA ARG A 33 10.33 -6.49 -1.52
C ARG A 33 9.39 -5.66 -2.40
N ILE A 34 9.72 -4.39 -2.55
CA ILE A 34 8.97 -3.48 -3.43
C ILE A 34 9.35 -3.79 -4.88
N PHE A 35 8.36 -3.84 -5.78
CA PHE A 35 8.65 -3.95 -7.20
C PHE A 35 9.42 -2.74 -7.70
N LEU A 36 10.43 -2.95 -8.54
CA LEU A 36 11.29 -1.88 -9.08
C LEU A 36 10.48 -0.76 -9.78
N PHE A 37 9.33 -1.09 -10.36
CA PHE A 37 8.46 -0.12 -11.03
C PHE A 37 7.53 0.66 -10.10
N ALA A 38 7.25 0.18 -8.87
CA ALA A 38 6.17 0.69 -8.04
C ALA A 38 6.40 2.15 -7.62
N ALA A 39 7.62 2.49 -7.18
CA ALA A 39 7.97 3.86 -6.79
C ALA A 39 7.83 4.85 -7.95
N ALA A 40 8.23 4.45 -9.17
CA ALA A 40 8.10 5.29 -10.35
C ALA A 40 6.63 5.50 -10.75
N ALA A 41 5.79 4.46 -10.66
CA ALA A 41 4.36 4.54 -10.93
C ALA A 41 3.64 5.47 -9.92
N ILE A 42 3.88 5.29 -8.61
CA ILE A 42 3.30 6.14 -7.56
C ILE A 42 3.72 7.61 -7.76
N ARG A 43 5.00 7.86 -8.08
CA ARG A 43 5.49 9.21 -8.38
C ARG A 43 4.78 9.84 -9.56
N ARG A 44 4.46 9.09 -10.62
CA ARG A 44 3.68 9.58 -11.77
C ARG A 44 2.25 9.96 -11.36
N LEU A 45 1.60 9.13 -10.54
CA LEU A 45 0.27 9.42 -10.01
C LEU A 45 0.27 10.69 -9.15
N ASN A 46 1.25 10.84 -8.26
CA ASN A 46 1.37 12.04 -7.43
C ASN A 46 1.62 13.30 -8.26
N LYS A 47 2.48 13.23 -9.30
CA LYS A 47 2.72 14.34 -10.24
C LYS A 47 1.47 14.72 -11.04
N ALA A 48 0.56 13.77 -11.28
CA ALA A 48 -0.73 13.99 -11.91
C ALA A 48 -1.84 14.42 -10.92
N ASN A 49 -1.45 14.91 -9.73
CA ASN A 49 -2.33 15.42 -8.66
C ASN A 49 -3.25 14.38 -7.99
N PHE A 50 -3.04 13.07 -8.24
CA PHE A 50 -3.77 12.03 -7.53
C PHE A 50 -3.28 11.88 -6.09
N ARG A 51 -4.22 11.66 -5.16
CA ARG A 51 -3.93 11.19 -3.80
C ARG A 51 -3.81 9.67 -3.84
N VAL A 52 -2.57 9.16 -3.78
CA VAL A 52 -2.31 7.72 -3.73
C VAL A 52 -2.46 7.23 -2.29
N ILE A 53 -3.24 6.18 -2.08
CA ILE A 53 -3.56 5.60 -0.77
C ILE A 53 -3.32 4.10 -0.88
N VAL A 54 -2.48 3.54 -0.01
CA VAL A 54 -2.31 2.09 0.07
C VAL A 54 -3.34 1.54 1.06
N VAL A 55 -4.08 0.53 0.64
CA VAL A 55 -5.07 -0.18 1.46
C VAL A 55 -4.76 -1.66 1.35
N THR A 56 -4.50 -2.32 2.48
CA THR A 56 -4.12 -3.73 2.48
C THR A 56 -4.79 -4.47 3.63
N ASN A 57 -5.16 -5.72 3.39
CA ASN A 57 -5.71 -6.61 4.41
C ASN A 57 -4.59 -7.47 5.01
N GLN A 58 -4.27 -7.26 6.30
CA GLN A 58 -3.26 -8.04 7.02
C GLN A 58 -3.89 -9.14 7.88
N SER A 59 -4.63 -10.04 7.23
CA SER A 59 -5.39 -11.12 7.91
C SER A 59 -4.54 -12.07 8.75
N GLY A 60 -3.22 -12.16 8.49
CA GLY A 60 -2.30 -12.97 9.27
C GLY A 60 -2.24 -12.58 10.76
N VAL A 61 -2.52 -11.31 11.09
CA VAL A 61 -2.62 -10.84 12.49
C VAL A 61 -3.81 -11.50 13.20
N GLY A 62 -5.01 -11.38 12.63
CA GLY A 62 -6.22 -11.97 13.21
C GLY A 62 -6.21 -13.51 13.24
N ARG A 63 -5.39 -14.13 12.40
CA ARG A 63 -5.16 -15.59 12.37
C ARG A 63 -4.05 -16.07 13.30
N GLY A 64 -3.32 -15.17 13.95
CA GLY A 64 -2.22 -15.52 14.87
C GLY A 64 -0.92 -15.97 14.20
N TYR A 65 -0.74 -15.72 12.90
CA TYR A 65 0.50 -16.09 12.19
C TYR A 65 1.68 -15.17 12.53
N PHE A 66 1.40 -13.93 12.92
CA PHE A 66 2.38 -12.98 13.41
C PHE A 66 1.71 -11.87 14.23
N SER A 67 2.48 -11.21 15.11
CA SER A 67 2.00 -10.09 15.93
C SER A 67 1.75 -8.83 15.09
N GLU A 68 0.79 -8.01 15.49
CA GLU A 68 0.53 -6.69 14.88
C GLU A 68 1.76 -5.77 14.86
N CYS A 69 2.68 -5.92 15.83
CA CYS A 69 3.94 -5.17 15.86
C CYS A 69 4.75 -5.33 14.56
N LEU A 70 4.62 -6.46 13.86
CA LEU A 70 5.28 -6.64 12.56
C LEU A 70 4.71 -5.72 11.47
N VAL A 71 3.41 -5.41 11.52
CA VAL A 71 2.73 -4.56 10.53
C VAL A 71 3.06 -3.08 10.73
N HIS A 72 3.31 -2.66 11.98
CA HIS A 72 3.63 -1.27 12.34
C HIS A 72 5.13 -0.94 12.35
N LYS A 73 5.98 -1.88 11.94
CA LYS A 73 7.43 -1.65 11.76
C LYS A 73 7.73 -1.16 10.36
#